data_AF-E0NML1-F1
#
_entry.id   AF-E0NML1-F1
#
_cell.length_a   1.000
_cell.length_b   1.000
_cell.length_c   1.000
_cell.angle_alpha   90.00
_cell.angle_beta   90.00
_cell.angle_gamma   90.00
#
_symmetry.space_group_name_H-M   'P 1'
#
loop_
_entity.id
_entity.type
_entity.pdbx_description
1 polymer ?
#
loop_
_entity_poly.entity_id
_entity_poly.type
_entity_poly.pdbx_seq_one_letter_code
_entity_poly.pdbx_strand_id
1 'polypeptide(L)'
;MTREVEEGERLSLFSTRRKLGNIAGKLENLERENANGEKFKVSNFSLVSKDDDGNKVYTNCSAYGDKTKDLENLKQGDFVKIFGQVKTSIDNNGKEHKNVRILSSKLLKSKEQVKSQDKDKKSILGQIKSFKTDDKAKSNKKDHSKGAER
;
A
#
# COMPACT_ATOMS: atom_id res chain seq x y z
N MET A 1 19.24 33.81 23.72
CA MET A 1 19.27 32.97 22.50
C MET A 1 18.87 31.55 22.88
N THR A 2 17.62 31.36 23.34
CA THR A 2 17.15 30.08 23.91
C THR A 2 15.68 29.80 23.58
N ARG A 3 15.08 30.57 22.65
CA ARG A 3 13.64 30.51 22.36
C ARG A 3 13.25 29.66 21.15
N GLU A 4 14.18 29.06 20.42
CA GLU A 4 13.87 28.38 19.15
C GLU A 4 14.05 26.85 19.18
N VAL A 5 14.61 26.30 20.26
CA VAL A 5 14.84 24.84 20.37
C VAL A 5 13.62 24.12 20.97
N GLU A 6 12.86 24.76 21.87
CA GLU A 6 11.71 24.12 22.53
C GLU A 6 10.45 23.99 21.65
N GLU A 7 10.22 24.88 20.67
CA GLU A 7 9.05 24.77 19.78
C GLU A 7 9.24 23.70 18.69
N GLY A 8 10.47 23.47 18.25
CA GLY A 8 10.82 22.40 17.31
C GLY A 8 10.68 21.00 17.92
N GLU A 9 11.01 20.85 19.21
CA GLU A 9 10.89 19.58 19.93
C GLU A 9 9.45 19.28 20.35
N ARG A 10 8.62 20.30 20.63
CA ARG A 10 7.20 20.14 20.99
C ARG A 10 6.34 19.58 19.85
N LEU A 11 6.71 19.84 18.60
CA LEU A 11 6.03 19.28 17.41
C LEU A 11 6.33 17.79 17.19
N SER A 12 7.39 17.26 17.80
CA SER A 12 7.79 15.84 17.68
C SER A 12 7.00 14.91 18.62
N LEU A 13 6.53 15.41 19.77
CA LEU A 13 5.96 14.58 20.84
C LEU A 13 4.52 14.08 20.58
N PHE A 14 3.79 14.65 19.61
CA PHE A 14 2.45 14.17 19.23
C PHE A 14 2.22 14.14 17.70
N SER A 15 3.28 13.97 16.89
CA SER A 15 3.13 13.89 15.44
C SER A 15 2.55 12.53 15.04
N THR A 16 1.24 12.36 15.21
CA THR A 16 0.52 11.22 14.67
C THR A 16 0.46 11.39 13.16
N ARG A 17 1.11 10.49 12.43
CA ARG A 17 1.21 10.55 10.97
C ARG A 17 0.43 9.42 10.32
N ARG A 18 -0.10 9.73 9.14
CA ARG A 18 -0.68 8.74 8.23
C ARG A 18 0.44 8.24 7.31
N LYS A 19 0.56 6.92 7.17
CA LYS A 19 1.43 6.30 6.16
C LYS A 19 0.64 5.34 5.30
N LEU A 20 1.03 5.27 4.03
CA LEU A 20 0.48 4.37 3.03
C LEU A 20 1.63 3.51 2.51
N GLY A 21 1.39 2.22 2.35
CA GLY A 21 2.42 1.31 1.86
C GLY A 21 1.92 -0.11 1.75
N ASN A 22 2.71 -0.94 1.10
CA ASN A 22 2.48 -2.37 1.06
C ASN A 22 3.16 -3.03 2.27
N ILE A 23 2.54 -4.06 2.82
CA ILE A 23 3.15 -4.86 3.88
C ILE A 23 4.33 -5.65 3.30
N ALA A 24 5.51 -5.41 3.84
CA ALA A 24 6.73 -6.13 3.54
C ALA A 24 6.89 -7.30 4.52
N GLY A 25 7.06 -8.51 3.98
CA GLY A 25 7.19 -9.73 4.78
C GLY A 25 5.88 -10.17 5.47
N LYS A 26 6.02 -11.16 6.36
CA LYS A 26 4.95 -11.64 7.23
C LYS A 26 4.89 -10.77 8.50
N LEU A 27 3.71 -10.67 9.10
CA LEU A 27 3.57 -10.05 10.42
C LEU A 27 4.17 -10.99 11.47
N GLU A 28 5.00 -10.43 12.33
CA GLU A 28 5.59 -11.12 13.47
C GLU A 28 4.77 -10.78 14.71
N ASN A 29 4.08 -11.78 15.27
CA ASN A 29 3.28 -11.62 16.48
C ASN A 29 4.07 -12.16 17.68
N LEU A 30 4.27 -11.32 18.68
CA LEU A 30 5.04 -11.58 19.88
C LEU A 30 4.20 -11.32 21.12
N GLU A 31 4.51 -12.01 22.21
CA GLU A 31 4.02 -11.68 23.54
C GLU A 31 5.13 -10.93 24.29
N ARG A 32 4.76 -9.82 24.94
CA ARG A 32 5.66 -8.96 25.71
C ARG A 32 5.07 -8.73 27.08
N GLU A 33 5.92 -8.45 28.05
CA GLU A 33 5.52 -8.15 29.42
C GLU A 33 5.85 -6.67 29.72
N ASN A 34 4.95 -5.98 30.41
CA ASN A 34 5.21 -4.60 30.86
C ASN A 34 5.91 -4.61 32.23
N ALA A 35 6.26 -3.43 32.74
CA ALA A 35 6.92 -3.30 34.04
C ALA A 35 6.09 -3.84 35.23
N ASN A 36 4.77 -4.03 35.05
CA ASN A 36 3.86 -4.55 36.07
C ASN A 36 3.73 -6.09 36.00
N GLY A 37 4.43 -6.76 35.09
CA GLY A 37 4.26 -8.20 34.85
C GLY A 37 3.05 -8.55 33.97
N GLU A 38 2.35 -7.57 33.41
CA GLU A 38 1.18 -7.82 32.56
C GLU A 38 1.64 -8.15 31.14
N LYS A 39 1.19 -9.31 30.65
CA LYS A 39 1.48 -9.79 29.30
C LYS A 39 0.55 -9.14 28.28
N PHE A 40 1.11 -8.66 27.17
CA PHE A 40 0.39 -8.06 26.06
C PHE A 40 0.95 -8.51 24.71
N LYS A 41 0.09 -8.57 23.69
CA LYS A 41 0.48 -8.92 22.32
C LYS A 41 1.08 -7.73 21.59
N VAL A 42 2.06 -8.00 20.73
CA VAL A 42 2.68 -7.04 19.83
C VAL A 42 2.74 -7.64 18.43
N SER A 43 2.34 -6.87 17.42
CA SER A 43 2.51 -7.24 16.01
C SER A 43 3.50 -6.29 15.35
N ASN A 44 4.60 -6.84 14.84
CA ASN A 44 5.66 -6.12 14.14
C ASN A 44 5.65 -6.46 12.66
N PHE A 45 5.82 -5.44 11.81
CA PHE A 45 6.00 -5.61 10.38
C PHE A 45 6.61 -4.35 9.77
N SER A 46 7.05 -4.46 8.52
CA SER A 46 7.53 -3.31 7.76
C SER A 46 6.53 -2.91 6.69
N LEU A 47 6.39 -1.61 6.46
CA LEU A 47 5.76 -1.07 5.25
C LEU A 47 6.83 -0.72 4.24
N VAL A 48 6.57 -1.03 2.97
CA VAL A 48 7.32 -0.50 1.84
C VAL A 48 6.47 0.56 1.12
N SER A 49 7.04 1.74 0.96
CA SER A 49 6.49 2.84 0.15
C SER A 49 7.53 3.30 -0.86
N LYS A 50 7.12 4.11 -1.83
CA LYS A 50 8.04 4.85 -2.69
C LYS A 50 8.15 6.28 -2.20
N ASP A 51 9.36 6.85 -2.18
CA ASP A 51 9.55 8.29 -2.04
C ASP A 51 9.32 9.02 -3.38
N ASP A 52 9.54 10.34 -3.38
CA ASP A 52 9.30 11.21 -4.54
C ASP A 52 10.24 10.87 -5.71
N ASP A 53 11.43 10.35 -5.42
CA ASP A 53 12.40 9.86 -6.41
C ASP A 53 12.08 8.42 -6.88
N GLY A 54 11.05 7.79 -6.31
CA GLY A 54 10.62 6.45 -6.65
C GLY A 54 11.40 5.32 -5.97
N ASN A 55 12.30 5.63 -5.04
CA ASN A 55 13.09 4.67 -4.27
C ASN A 55 12.22 4.00 -3.21
N LYS A 56 12.55 2.74 -2.89
CA LYS A 56 11.83 1.98 -1.86
C LYS A 56 12.27 2.44 -0.48
N VAL A 57 11.31 2.94 0.29
CA VAL A 57 11.48 3.28 1.71
C VAL A 57 10.80 2.24 2.57
N TYR A 58 11.54 1.66 3.50
CA TYR A 58 11.04 0.71 4.48
C TYR A 58 10.77 1.44 5.80
N THR A 59 9.58 1.26 6.37
CA THR A 59 9.22 1.82 7.67
C THR A 59 8.78 0.70 8.60
N ASN A 60 9.50 0.54 9.73
CA ASN A 60 9.10 -0.40 10.77
C ASN A 60 7.85 0.10 11.50
N CYS A 61 6.93 -0.81 11.78
CA CYS A 61 5.65 -0.52 12.40
C CYS A 61 5.31 -1.58 13.46
N SER A 62 4.77 -1.13 14.58
CA SER A 62 4.37 -1.98 15.71
C SER A 62 2.97 -1.63 16.20
N ALA A 63 2.11 -2.64 16.35
CA ALA A 63 0.82 -2.53 17.04
C ALA A 63 0.88 -3.25 18.38
N TYR A 64 0.20 -2.70 19.39
CA TYR A 64 0.28 -3.18 20.78
C TYR A 64 -1.11 -3.45 21.34
N GLY A 65 -1.24 -4.51 22.14
CA GLY A 65 -2.48 -4.87 22.83
C GLY A 65 -3.64 -5.04 21.85
N ASP A 66 -4.78 -4.42 22.13
CA ASP A 66 -5.98 -4.53 21.29
C ASP A 66 -5.77 -4.08 19.84
N LYS A 67 -4.77 -3.24 19.59
CA LYS A 67 -4.47 -2.76 18.23
C LYS A 67 -3.97 -3.86 17.31
N THR A 68 -3.50 -5.01 17.82
CA THR A 68 -3.07 -6.12 16.98
C THR A 68 -4.24 -6.78 16.24
N LYS A 69 -5.46 -6.69 16.78
CA LYS A 69 -6.68 -7.27 16.18
C LYS A 69 -6.97 -6.68 14.79
N ASP A 70 -6.67 -5.39 14.60
CA ASP A 70 -6.85 -4.69 13.33
C ASP A 70 -5.91 -5.22 12.21
N LEU A 71 -4.91 -6.03 12.56
CA LEU A 71 -3.89 -6.54 11.65
C LEU A 71 -3.96 -8.05 11.38
N GLU A 72 -4.80 -8.80 12.09
CA GLU A 72 -4.84 -10.28 12.00
C GLU A 72 -5.11 -10.79 10.57
N ASN A 73 -5.91 -10.05 9.80
CA ASN A 73 -6.29 -10.41 8.44
C ASN A 73 -5.33 -9.88 7.36
N LEU A 74 -4.30 -9.12 7.77
CA LEU A 74 -3.37 -8.50 6.84
C LEU A 74 -2.26 -9.48 6.45
N LYS A 75 -1.90 -9.48 5.16
CA LYS A 75 -0.86 -10.36 4.62
C LYS A 75 0.16 -9.57 3.81
N GLN A 76 1.30 -10.20 3.57
CA GLN A 76 2.36 -9.65 2.73
C GLN A 76 1.81 -9.16 1.38
N GLY A 77 2.15 -7.92 1.03
CA GLY A 77 1.80 -7.25 -0.21
C GLY A 77 0.43 -6.56 -0.21
N ASP A 78 -0.38 -6.73 0.84
CA ASP A 78 -1.59 -5.91 1.01
C ASP A 78 -1.20 -4.43 1.11
N PHE A 79 -1.94 -3.58 0.41
CA PHE A 79 -1.79 -2.13 0.45
C PHE A 79 -2.67 -1.56 1.55
N VAL A 80 -2.04 -0.92 2.53
CA VAL A 80 -2.69 -0.48 3.76
C VAL A 80 -2.43 1.00 4.01
N LYS A 81 -3.36 1.61 4.74
CA LYS A 81 -3.21 2.92 5.36
C LYS A 81 -3.08 2.70 6.87
N ILE A 82 -2.00 3.16 7.45
CA ILE A 82 -1.81 3.15 8.90
C ILE A 82 -1.86 4.57 9.46
N PHE A 83 -2.34 4.68 10.69
CA PHE A 83 -2.28 5.89 11.48
C PHE A 83 -1.55 5.57 12.78
N GLY A 84 -0.51 6.35 13.09
CA GLY A 84 0.34 6.03 14.21
C GLY A 84 1.32 7.14 14.57
N GLN A 85 1.96 7.00 15.71
CA GLN A 85 2.96 7.93 16.22
C GLN A 85 4.34 7.45 15.81
N VAL A 86 5.15 8.34 15.24
CA VAL A 86 6.55 8.04 14.93
C VAL A 86 7.35 8.17 16.21
N LYS A 87 8.03 7.10 16.61
CA LYS A 87 9.03 7.10 17.66
C LYS A 87 10.41 7.01 17.01
N THR A 88 11.26 7.96 17.36
CA THR A 88 12.67 7.94 17.00
C THR A 88 13.47 7.58 18.24
N SER A 89 14.42 6.66 18.12
CA SER A 89 15.35 6.26 19.18
C SER A 89 16.75 6.28 18.61
N ILE A 90 17.70 6.80 19.36
CA ILE A 90 19.12 6.71 19.03
C ILE A 90 19.69 5.56 19.85
N ASP A 91 20.38 4.63 19.22
CA ASP A 91 21.07 3.56 19.94
C ASP A 91 22.41 4.02 20.54
N ASN A 92 23.06 3.15 21.32
CA ASN A 92 24.33 3.46 21.97
C ASN A 92 25.47 3.77 20.97
N ASN A 93 25.29 3.43 19.69
CA ASN A 93 26.23 3.71 18.62
C ASN A 93 25.91 5.03 17.88
N GLY A 94 24.90 5.78 18.32
CA GLY A 94 24.46 7.02 17.67
C GLY A 94 23.58 6.78 16.44
N LYS A 95 23.20 5.54 16.12
CA LYS A 95 22.35 5.24 14.97
C LYS A 95 20.89 5.50 15.32
N GLU A 96 20.24 6.25 14.44
CA GLU A 96 18.83 6.60 14.56
C GLU A 96 17.92 5.46 14.04
N HIS A 97 16.97 5.06 14.87
CA HIS A 97 15.94 4.07 14.56
C HIS A 97 14.58 4.73 14.59
N LYS A 98 13.80 4.56 13.53
CA LYS A 98 12.41 5.04 13.44
C LYS A 98 11.44 3.88 13.47
N ASN A 99 10.49 3.93 14.39
CA ASN A 99 9.39 2.97 14.47
C ASN A 99 8.04 3.70 14.52
N VAL A 100 7.02 3.18 13.85
CA VAL A 100 5.66 3.71 13.92
C VAL A 100 4.84 2.88 14.90
N ARG A 101 4.40 3.47 16.02
CA ARG A 101 3.40 2.88 16.90
C ARG A 101 2.01 3.06 16.30
N ILE A 102 1.40 1.98 15.86
CA ILE A 102 0.09 1.98 15.20
C ILE A 102 -1.02 2.23 16.22
N LEU A 103 -1.91 3.15 15.87
CA LEU A 103 -3.16 3.45 16.59
C LEU A 103 -4.39 2.88 15.85
N SER A 104 -4.31 2.81 14.52
CA SER A 104 -5.29 2.13 13.66
C SER A 104 -4.72 1.79 12.29
N SER A 105 -5.33 0.80 11.62
CA SER A 105 -5.01 0.40 10.25
C SER A 105 -6.27 0.23 9.41
N LYS A 106 -6.14 0.47 8.11
CA LYS A 106 -7.18 0.21 7.12
C LYS A 106 -6.57 -0.48 5.90
N LEU A 107 -7.09 -1.64 5.54
CA LEU A 107 -6.80 -2.28 4.26
C LEU A 107 -7.42 -1.46 3.13
N LEU A 108 -6.60 -1.10 2.13
CA LEU A 108 -7.05 -0.36 0.95
C LEU A 108 -7.16 -1.26 -0.28
N LYS A 109 -6.19 -2.15 -0.48
CA LYS A 109 -6.22 -3.17 -1.54
C LYS A 109 -5.56 -4.44 -1.05
N SER A 110 -6.19 -5.58 -1.27
CA SER A 110 -5.55 -6.87 -1.01
C SER A 110 -4.65 -7.27 -2.17
N LYS A 111 -3.58 -8.03 -1.89
CA LYS A 111 -2.67 -8.55 -2.92
C LYS A 111 -3.39 -9.40 -3.97
N GLU A 112 -4.44 -10.11 -3.55
CA GLU A 112 -5.18 -11.04 -4.41
C GLU A 112 -5.97 -10.31 -5.51
N GLN A 113 -6.61 -9.19 -5.17
CA GLN A 113 -7.39 -8.38 -6.13
C GLN A 113 -6.51 -7.78 -7.25
N VAL A 114 -5.21 -7.57 -7.01
CA VAL A 114 -4.30 -7.06 -8.04
C VAL A 114 -4.02 -8.12 -9.11
N LYS A 115 -3.92 -9.40 -8.71
CA LYS A 115 -3.59 -10.50 -9.64
C LYS A 115 -4.76 -10.89 -10.55
N SER A 116 -5.99 -10.80 -10.08
CA SER A 116 -7.19 -11.07 -10.89
C SER A 116 -7.47 -9.95 -11.89
N GLN A 117 -7.19 -8.69 -11.53
CA GLN A 117 -7.33 -7.57 -12.45
C GLN A 117 -6.39 -7.62 -13.67
N ASP A 118 -5.19 -8.21 -13.57
CA ASP A 118 -4.31 -8.35 -14.74
C ASP A 118 -4.74 -9.48 -15.69
N LYS A 119 -5.48 -10.48 -15.20
CA LYS A 119 -5.92 -11.62 -16.03
C LYS A 119 -7.23 -11.36 -16.76
N ASP A 120 -8.13 -10.55 -16.17
CA ASP A 120 -9.47 -10.30 -16.73
C ASP A 120 -9.60 -8.96 -17.47
N LYS A 121 -8.56 -8.12 -17.48
CA LYS A 121 -8.51 -6.94 -18.37
C LYS A 121 -8.24 -7.41 -19.79
N LYS A 122 -9.31 -7.77 -20.52
CA LYS A 122 -9.28 -7.72 -21.99
C LYS A 122 -8.73 -6.35 -22.38
N SER A 123 -7.52 -6.33 -22.93
CA SER A 123 -6.84 -5.08 -23.28
C SER A 123 -7.75 -4.27 -24.20
N ILE A 124 -8.16 -3.08 -23.76
CA ILE A 124 -8.95 -2.15 -24.56
C ILE A 124 -8.23 -1.89 -25.89
N LEU A 125 -6.88 -1.89 -25.88
CA LEU A 125 -6.05 -1.79 -27.08
C LEU A 125 -6.23 -2.98 -28.04
N GLY A 126 -6.40 -4.19 -27.50
CA GLY A 126 -6.70 -5.40 -28.27
C GLY A 126 -8.09 -5.34 -28.91
N GLN A 127 -9.09 -4.86 -28.16
CA GLN A 127 -10.45 -4.65 -28.68
C GLN A 127 -10.48 -3.58 -29.78
N ILE A 128 -9.77 -2.45 -29.61
CA ILE A 128 -9.68 -1.41 -30.64
C ILE A 128 -9.04 -1.96 -31.93
N LYS A 129 -8.03 -2.84 -31.83
CA LYS A 129 -7.41 -3.47 -33.01
C LYS A 129 -8.36 -4.43 -33.72
N SER A 130 -9.16 -5.22 -33.01
CA SER A 130 -10.16 -6.09 -33.66
C SER A 130 -11.23 -5.27 -34.39
N PHE A 131 -11.77 -4.22 -33.77
CA PHE A 131 -12.73 -3.33 -34.43
C PHE A 131 -12.17 -2.65 -35.70
N LYS A 132 -10.89 -2.26 -35.70
CA LYS A 132 -10.23 -1.69 -36.90
C LYS A 132 -10.03 -2.70 -38.04
N THR A 133 -10.03 -4.00 -37.73
CA THR A 133 -9.84 -5.06 -38.73
C THR A 133 -11.18 -5.45 -39.37
N ASP A 134 -12.28 -5.43 -38.60
CA ASP A 134 -13.63 -5.70 -39.08
C ASP A 134 -14.19 -4.62 -40.04
N ASP A 135 -13.76 -3.36 -39.91
CA ASP A 135 -14.18 -2.27 -40.82
C ASP A 135 -13.61 -2.42 -42.24
N LYS A 136 -12.49 -3.14 -42.44
CA LYS A 136 -11.92 -3.39 -43.77
C LYS A 136 -12.54 -4.58 -44.50
N ALA A 137 -13.41 -5.36 -43.87
CA ALA A 137 -14.03 -6.55 -44.47
C ALA A 137 -15.45 -6.31 -45.03
N LYS A 138 -16.05 -5.13 -44.82
CA LYS A 138 -17.43 -4.83 -45.26
C LYS A 138 -17.58 -3.88 -46.46
N SER A 139 -16.50 -3.52 -47.16
CA SER A 139 -16.60 -2.75 -48.41
C SER A 139 -16.13 -3.57 -49.62
N ASN A 140 -16.85 -4.64 -49.97
CA ASN A 140 -16.79 -5.25 -51.30
C ASN A 140 -18.01 -6.15 -51.54
N LYS A 141 -19.19 -5.55 -51.73
CA LYS A 141 -20.18 -6.08 -52.67
C LYS A 141 -21.31 -5.11 -52.97
N LYS A 142 -21.69 -5.14 -54.26
CA LYS A 142 -22.85 -4.56 -54.97
C LYS A 142 -22.64 -3.12 -55.49
N ASP A 143 -22.81 -2.83 -56.78
CA ASP A 143 -23.73 -3.43 -57.76
C ASP A 143 -23.21 -3.41 -59.22
N HIS A 144 -23.41 -4.52 -59.93
CA HIS A 144 -23.64 -4.52 -61.37
C HIS A 144 -24.72 -5.59 -61.67
N SER A 145 -25.98 -5.19 -61.73
CA SER A 145 -27.05 -6.00 -62.31
C SER A 145 -27.26 -5.60 -63.77
N LYS A 146 -27.01 -6.54 -64.69
CA LYS A 146 -27.49 -6.53 -66.07
C LYS A 146 -28.96 -6.96 -66.11
N GLY A 147 -29.74 -6.33 -66.98
CA GLY A 147 -31.02 -6.81 -67.53
C GLY A 147 -31.57 -5.72 -68.45
N ALA A 148 -31.41 -5.79 -69.77
CA ALA A 148 -32.01 -6.68 -70.77
C ALA A 148 -33.01 -5.85 -71.60
N GLU A 149 -32.66 -5.70 -72.89
CA GLU A 149 -33.38 -4.98 -73.95
C GLU A 149 -34.45 -5.89 -74.57
N ARG A 150 -35.57 -5.27 -74.98
CA ARG A 150 -36.73 -5.79 -75.74
C ARG A 150 -37.86 -6.49 -74.97
#